data_AF-A0A075JV55-F1
#
_entry.id   AF-A0A075JV55-F1
#
_cell.length_a   1.000
_cell.length_b   1.000
_cell.length_c   1.000
_cell.angle_alpha   90.00
_cell.angle_beta   90.00
_cell.angle_gamma   90.00
#
_symmetry.space_group_name_H-M   'P 1'
#
loop_
_entity.id
_entity.type
_entity.pdbx_description
1 polymer ?
#
loop_
_entity_poly.entity_id
_entity_poly.type
_entity_poly.pdbx_seq_one_letter_code
_entity_poly.pdbx_strand_id
1 'polypeptide(L)'
;MDVRGIASLGVVLNKEDKNEQAIEAFEKDISMGAGAYDLFAFYADSLSKVGRIDEAIDWSYKCLTLMPSLVDVREKLAQLLVLKKRSYEALTLLSEFDQYLDEHGREPRFLGNRMAIESAIHDLGSSNTQEVQALRLVKFQDTYYAPVSVGESGVHPFVVDTGATTVVVNDDFLAAAKIPYKTIRMQAEAQLADGRVVGAREILIDHLKVGPMELNKVKAMTCQSCELLLGANALSAFTMTMSQVKGVDVATLTPHG
;
A
#
# COMPACT_ATOMS: atom_id res chain seq x y z
N MET A 1 -9.12 -38.50 -6.09
CA MET A 1 -9.14 -37.64 -4.88
C MET A 1 -9.99 -36.44 -5.21
N ASP A 2 -11.00 -36.14 -4.40
CA ASP A 2 -11.76 -34.88 -4.49
C ASP A 2 -10.81 -33.72 -4.15
N VAL A 3 -10.97 -32.59 -4.84
CA VAL A 3 -10.16 -31.37 -4.69
C VAL A 3 -10.13 -30.92 -3.21
N ARG A 4 -11.28 -31.02 -2.53
CA ARG A 4 -11.43 -30.74 -1.09
C ARG A 4 -10.50 -31.57 -0.17
N GLY A 5 -10.16 -32.79 -0.58
CA GLY A 5 -9.25 -33.65 0.17
C GLY A 5 -7.78 -33.23 0.03
N ILE A 6 -7.39 -32.65 -1.10
CA ILE A 6 -6.02 -32.18 -1.37
C ILE A 6 -5.77 -30.86 -0.64
N ALA A 7 -6.73 -29.93 -0.68
CA ALA A 7 -6.73 -28.70 0.10
C ALA A 7 -6.56 -28.95 1.61
N SER A 8 -7.37 -29.86 2.17
CA SER A 8 -7.29 -30.21 3.60
C SER A 8 -5.96 -30.84 3.98
N LEU A 9 -5.39 -31.67 3.09
CA LEU A 9 -4.06 -32.25 3.28
C LEU A 9 -2.97 -31.17 3.35
N GLY A 10 -3.00 -30.19 2.44
CA GLY A 10 -2.05 -29.07 2.44
C GLY A 10 -2.06 -28.30 3.76
N VAL A 11 -3.25 -28.01 4.30
CA VAL A 11 -3.40 -27.32 5.60
C VAL A 11 -2.85 -28.15 6.76
N VAL A 12 -3.11 -29.46 6.78
CA VAL A 12 -2.55 -30.36 7.81
C VAL A 12 -1.03 -30.39 7.73
N LEU A 13 -0.46 -30.50 6.52
CA LEU A 13 0.99 -30.52 6.32
C LEU A 13 1.66 -29.20 6.73
N ASN A 14 1.04 -28.04 6.43
CA ASN A 14 1.53 -26.74 6.91
C ASN A 14 1.56 -26.69 8.45
N LYS A 15 0.50 -27.18 9.12
CA LYS A 15 0.42 -27.20 10.59
C LYS A 15 1.40 -28.18 11.24
N GLU A 16 1.84 -29.19 10.52
CA GLU A 16 2.92 -30.11 10.94
C GLU A 16 4.32 -29.62 10.52
N ASP A 17 4.45 -28.39 10.02
CA ASP A 17 5.67 -27.78 9.48
C ASP A 17 6.34 -28.55 8.32
N LYS A 18 5.59 -29.42 7.65
CA LYS A 18 6.00 -30.12 6.41
C LYS A 18 5.74 -29.23 5.20
N ASN A 19 6.40 -28.07 5.18
CA ASN A 19 6.05 -26.96 4.28
C ASN A 19 6.25 -27.27 2.79
N GLU A 20 7.29 -28.02 2.42
CA GLU A 20 7.51 -28.43 1.03
C GLU A 20 6.37 -29.32 0.53
N GLN A 21 5.91 -30.28 1.35
CA GLN A 21 4.79 -31.16 0.99
C GLN A 21 3.46 -30.39 0.95
N ALA A 22 3.28 -29.43 1.87
CA ALA A 22 2.11 -28.56 1.87
C ALA A 22 2.03 -27.76 0.57
N ILE A 23 3.17 -27.20 0.12
CA ILE A 23 3.28 -26.48 -1.16
C ILE A 23 2.87 -27.37 -2.34
N GLU A 24 3.37 -28.61 -2.43
CA GLU A 24 2.98 -29.54 -3.50
C GLU A 24 1.46 -29.78 -3.52
N ALA A 25 0.85 -29.95 -2.34
CA ALA A 25 -0.59 -30.12 -2.22
C ALA A 25 -1.36 -28.87 -2.67
N PHE A 26 -0.94 -27.68 -2.25
CA PHE A 26 -1.58 -26.42 -2.65
C PHE A 26 -1.43 -26.14 -4.15
N GLU A 27 -0.24 -26.33 -4.72
CA GLU A 27 0.00 -26.15 -6.16
C GLU A 27 -0.87 -27.09 -6.99
N LYS A 28 -1.03 -28.35 -6.54
CA LYS A 28 -1.94 -29.29 -7.16
C LYS A 28 -3.40 -28.84 -7.05
N ASP A 29 -3.84 -28.37 -5.88
CA ASP A 29 -5.19 -27.87 -5.65
C ASP A 29 -5.55 -26.71 -6.58
N ILE A 30 -4.64 -25.73 -6.66
CA ILE A 30 -4.73 -24.56 -7.55
C ILE A 30 -4.81 -25.00 -9.02
N SER A 31 -4.00 -25.98 -9.43
CA SER A 31 -4.00 -26.46 -10.82
C SER A 31 -5.32 -27.11 -11.26
N MET A 32 -6.12 -27.60 -10.30
CA MET A 32 -7.44 -28.18 -10.55
C MET A 32 -8.56 -27.14 -10.50
N GLY A 33 -8.24 -25.85 -10.31
CA GLY A 33 -9.20 -24.76 -10.30
C GLY A 33 -9.89 -24.50 -8.96
N ALA A 34 -9.42 -25.09 -7.85
CA ALA A 34 -9.87 -24.65 -6.54
C ALA A 34 -9.24 -23.31 -6.15
N GLY A 35 -10.05 -22.45 -5.56
CA GLY A 35 -9.63 -21.14 -5.07
C GLY A 35 -10.43 -20.76 -3.85
N ALA A 36 -9.81 -20.89 -2.68
CA ALA A 36 -10.33 -20.40 -1.41
C ALA A 36 -9.24 -19.57 -0.72
N TYR A 37 -9.62 -18.44 -0.13
CA TYR A 37 -8.67 -17.47 0.41
C TYR A 37 -7.84 -18.06 1.56
N ASP A 38 -8.44 -18.93 2.37
CA ASP A 38 -7.81 -19.62 3.49
C ASP A 38 -6.66 -20.52 3.03
N LEU A 39 -6.83 -21.21 1.90
CA LEU A 39 -5.76 -21.99 1.28
C LEU A 39 -4.59 -21.12 0.82
N PHE A 40 -4.87 -19.94 0.26
CA PHE A 40 -3.80 -19.02 -0.15
C PHE A 40 -3.01 -18.46 1.03
N ALA A 41 -3.65 -18.26 2.19
CA ALA A 41 -2.96 -17.86 3.41
C ALA A 41 -1.98 -18.94 3.89
N PHE A 42 -2.42 -20.20 3.96
CA PHE A 42 -1.54 -21.32 4.34
C PHE A 42 -0.44 -21.58 3.30
N TYR A 43 -0.74 -21.40 2.02
CA TYR A 43 0.25 -21.54 0.97
C TYR A 43 1.33 -20.45 1.07
N ALA A 44 0.94 -19.20 1.26
CA ALA A 44 1.88 -18.09 1.49
C ALA A 44 2.73 -18.32 2.75
N ASP A 45 2.14 -18.83 3.84
CA ASP A 45 2.86 -19.17 5.07
C ASP A 45 3.93 -20.26 4.83
N SER A 46 3.57 -21.35 4.14
CA SER A 46 4.53 -22.41 3.80
C SER A 46 5.62 -21.90 2.85
N LEU A 47 5.29 -21.10 1.84
CA LEU A 47 6.27 -20.45 0.94
C LEU A 47 7.26 -19.59 1.73
N SER A 48 6.76 -18.81 2.69
CA SER A 48 7.60 -17.99 3.56
C SER A 48 8.56 -18.84 4.39
N LYS A 49 8.07 -19.93 5.00
CA LYS A 49 8.86 -20.82 5.86
C LYS A 49 9.99 -21.53 5.10
N VAL A 50 9.83 -21.80 3.80
CA VAL A 50 10.88 -22.38 2.95
C VAL A 50 11.75 -21.33 2.23
N GLY A 51 11.55 -20.04 2.52
CA GLY A 51 12.35 -18.94 1.96
C GLY A 51 11.94 -18.48 0.56
N ARG A 52 10.82 -18.96 0.00
CA ARG A 52 10.23 -18.46 -1.26
C ARG A 52 9.45 -17.16 -1.01
N ILE A 53 10.15 -16.14 -0.51
CA ILE A 53 9.55 -14.91 0.06
C ILE A 53 8.74 -14.10 -0.97
N ASP A 54 9.25 -13.92 -2.19
CA ASP A 54 8.54 -13.12 -3.20
C ASP A 54 7.22 -13.78 -3.62
N GLU A 55 7.17 -15.11 -3.70
CA GLU A 55 5.94 -15.84 -3.97
C GLU A 55 4.96 -15.81 -2.79
N ALA A 56 5.47 -15.86 -1.56
CA ALA A 56 4.66 -15.69 -0.36
C ALA A 56 3.97 -14.31 -0.34
N ILE A 57 4.67 -13.25 -0.77
CA ILE A 57 4.13 -11.90 -0.91
C ILE A 57 2.99 -11.89 -1.93
N ASP A 58 3.20 -12.44 -3.12
CA ASP A 58 2.19 -12.45 -4.19
C ASP A 58 0.93 -13.23 -3.80
N TRP A 59 1.08 -14.39 -3.16
CA TRP A 59 -0.06 -15.18 -2.68
C TRP A 59 -0.77 -14.57 -1.48
N SER A 60 -0.04 -13.86 -0.61
CA SER A 60 -0.66 -13.07 0.48
C SER A 60 -1.53 -11.95 -0.08
N TYR A 61 -1.06 -11.24 -1.10
CA TYR A 61 -1.89 -10.23 -1.78
C TYR A 61 -3.12 -10.87 -2.44
N LYS A 62 -2.95 -12.02 -3.12
CA LYS A 62 -4.09 -12.75 -3.70
C LYS A 62 -5.12 -13.12 -2.64
N CYS A 63 -4.68 -13.56 -1.46
CA CYS A 63 -5.53 -13.84 -0.31
C CYS A 63 -6.30 -12.59 0.14
N LEU A 64 -5.60 -11.46 0.34
CA LEU A 64 -6.22 -10.21 0.80
C LEU A 64 -7.16 -9.57 -0.21
N THR A 65 -6.94 -9.75 -1.52
CA THR A 65 -7.90 -9.32 -2.55
C THR A 65 -9.24 -10.07 -2.44
N LEU A 66 -9.21 -11.34 -1.99
CA LEU A 66 -10.43 -12.13 -1.80
C LEU A 66 -11.05 -11.93 -0.42
N MET A 67 -10.23 -11.76 0.62
CA MET A 67 -10.68 -11.55 2.00
C MET A 67 -9.88 -10.43 2.67
N PRO A 68 -10.28 -9.16 2.45
CA PRO A 68 -9.57 -7.99 2.98
C PRO A 68 -9.46 -7.91 4.50
N SER A 69 -10.33 -8.56 5.25
CA SER A 69 -10.39 -8.43 6.71
C SER A 69 -9.37 -9.29 7.46
N LEU A 70 -8.52 -10.06 6.76
CA LEU A 70 -7.53 -10.95 7.39
C LEU A 70 -6.34 -10.17 7.93
N VAL A 71 -6.45 -9.78 9.20
CA VAL A 71 -5.45 -8.99 9.93
C VAL A 71 -4.12 -9.73 10.04
N ASP A 72 -4.14 -11.04 10.31
CA ASP A 72 -2.96 -11.89 10.48
C ASP A 72 -2.16 -12.06 9.19
N VAL A 73 -2.84 -12.26 8.05
CA VAL A 73 -2.20 -12.31 6.73
C VAL A 73 -1.58 -10.96 6.40
N ARG A 74 -2.28 -9.86 6.67
CA ARG A 74 -1.78 -8.49 6.45
C ARG A 74 -0.54 -8.20 7.29
N GLU A 75 -0.54 -8.58 8.55
CA GLU A 75 0.60 -8.39 9.45
C GLU A 75 1.84 -9.15 8.97
N LYS A 76 1.68 -10.43 8.63
CA LYS A 76 2.77 -11.26 8.08
C LYS A 76 3.29 -10.69 6.76
N LEU A 77 2.40 -10.29 5.86
CA LEU A 77 2.77 -9.67 4.58
C LEU A 77 3.60 -8.41 4.79
N ALA A 78 3.21 -7.52 5.71
CA ALA A 78 3.99 -6.33 6.03
C ALA A 78 5.41 -6.67 6.53
N GLN A 79 5.55 -7.71 7.37
CA GLN A 79 6.87 -8.18 7.83
C GLN A 79 7.73 -8.71 6.66
N LEU A 80 7.14 -9.46 5.73
CA LEU A 80 7.83 -9.94 4.53
C LEU A 80 8.27 -8.80 3.61
N LEU A 81 7.45 -7.77 3.47
CA LEU A 81 7.78 -6.57 2.69
C LEU A 81 8.95 -5.80 3.31
N VAL A 82 8.96 -5.61 4.63
CA VAL A 82 10.08 -5.01 5.36
C VAL A 82 11.35 -5.84 5.20
N LEU A 83 11.27 -7.17 5.31
CA LEU A 83 12.41 -8.08 5.06
C LEU A 83 13.00 -7.90 3.65
N LYS A 84 12.14 -7.61 2.67
CA LYS A 84 12.53 -7.33 1.28
C LYS A 84 12.89 -5.87 1.00
N LYS A 85 13.00 -5.01 2.02
CA LYS A 85 13.28 -3.57 1.89
C LYS A 85 12.27 -2.86 0.99
N ARG A 86 11.00 -3.26 1.12
CA ARG A 86 9.82 -2.67 0.49
C ARG A 86 8.97 -2.02 1.59
N SER A 87 9.62 -1.22 2.44
CA SER A 87 9.01 -0.71 3.68
C SER A 87 7.87 0.26 3.38
N TYR A 88 7.97 1.05 2.31
CA TYR A 88 6.88 1.94 1.87
C TYR A 88 5.66 1.20 1.34
N GLU A 89 5.84 0.04 0.70
CA GLU A 89 4.73 -0.81 0.29
C GLU A 89 4.05 -1.43 1.52
N ALA A 90 4.83 -1.84 2.53
CA ALA A 90 4.27 -2.27 3.82
C ALA A 90 3.46 -1.16 4.48
N LEU A 91 3.98 0.07 4.51
CA LEU A 91 3.26 1.22 5.07
C LEU A 91 1.95 1.49 4.33
N THR A 92 1.94 1.39 3.00
CA THR A 92 0.72 1.55 2.19
C THR A 92 -0.33 0.49 2.54
N LEU A 93 0.08 -0.78 2.61
CA LEU A 93 -0.79 -1.91 2.97
C LEU A 93 -1.44 -1.74 4.35
N LEU A 94 -0.67 -1.24 5.33
CA LEU A 94 -1.14 -1.08 6.69
C LEU A 94 -1.99 0.19 6.86
N SER A 95 -1.58 1.30 6.23
CA SER A 95 -2.25 2.59 6.36
C SER A 95 -3.59 2.63 5.64
N GLU A 96 -3.70 1.97 4.47
CA GLU A 96 -4.97 1.79 3.76
C GLU A 96 -6.00 1.06 4.64
N PHE A 97 -5.61 -0.06 5.25
CA PHE A 97 -6.53 -0.81 6.10
C PHE A 97 -6.91 -0.05 7.38
N ASP A 98 -5.97 0.66 7.99
CA ASP A 98 -6.27 1.51 9.16
C ASP A 98 -7.21 2.67 8.79
N GLN A 99 -7.06 3.27 7.59
CA GLN A 99 -8.01 4.27 7.10
C GLN A 99 -9.39 3.66 6.88
N TYR A 100 -9.47 2.48 6.26
CA TYR A 100 -10.74 1.75 6.13
C TYR A 100 -11.41 1.51 7.49
N LEU A 101 -10.63 1.16 8.52
CA LEU A 101 -11.16 1.00 9.88
C LEU A 101 -11.70 2.33 10.45
N ASP A 102 -10.95 3.42 10.31
CA ASP A 102 -11.33 4.76 10.79
C ASP A 102 -12.63 5.25 10.13
N GLU A 103 -12.76 5.10 8.82
CA GLU A 103 -13.98 5.44 8.06
C GLU A 103 -15.21 4.64 8.52
N HIS A 104 -14.99 3.49 9.16
CA HIS A 104 -16.04 2.64 9.75
C HIS A 104 -16.14 2.79 11.27
N GLY A 105 -15.53 3.83 11.85
CA GLY A 105 -15.59 4.14 13.28
C GLY A 105 -14.86 3.12 14.16
N ARG A 106 -13.81 2.48 13.62
CA ARG A 106 -13.00 1.48 14.32
C ARG A 106 -11.58 2.00 14.52
N GLU A 107 -11.02 1.70 15.68
CA GLU A 107 -9.63 2.05 16.01
C GLU A 107 -8.63 1.44 15.00
N PRO A 108 -7.55 2.17 14.66
CA PRO A 108 -6.50 1.65 13.79
C PRO A 108 -5.85 0.41 14.41
N ARG A 109 -5.61 -0.60 13.58
CA ARG A 109 -5.07 -1.89 14.01
C ARG A 109 -3.54 -1.92 13.96
N PHE A 110 -2.94 -1.16 13.06
CA PHE A 110 -1.52 -1.26 12.72
C PHE A 110 -0.69 -0.02 13.03
N LEU A 111 -1.20 0.90 13.86
CA LEU A 111 -0.48 2.11 14.27
C LEU A 111 0.93 1.80 14.79
N GLY A 112 1.07 0.83 15.70
CA GLY A 112 2.37 0.43 16.24
C GLY A 112 3.33 -0.15 15.19
N ASN A 113 2.83 -0.98 14.28
CA ASN A 113 3.62 -1.53 13.18
C ASN A 113 4.10 -0.42 12.23
N ARG A 114 3.23 0.52 11.88
CA ARG A 114 3.56 1.66 11.01
C ARG A 114 4.63 2.54 11.65
N MET A 115 4.48 2.92 12.92
CA MET A 115 5.48 3.70 13.64
C MET A 115 6.84 3.01 13.68
N ALA A 116 6.88 1.69 13.91
CA ALA A 116 8.13 0.93 13.91
C ALA A 116 8.81 0.94 12.53
N ILE A 117 8.04 0.79 11.45
CA ILE A 117 8.57 0.85 10.08
C ILE A 117 9.06 2.26 9.74
N GLU A 118 8.29 3.29 10.06
CA GLU A 118 8.68 4.70 9.83
C GLU A 118 9.96 5.06 10.59
N SER A 119 10.08 4.65 11.86
CA SER A 119 11.30 4.85 12.65
C SER A 119 12.50 4.13 12.02
N ALA A 120 12.31 2.88 11.58
CA ALA A 120 13.38 2.13 10.93
C ALA A 120 13.84 2.79 9.62
N ILE A 121 12.93 3.32 8.80
CA ILE A 121 13.26 4.06 7.58
C ILE A 121 14.05 5.34 7.92
N HIS A 122 13.63 6.08 8.95
CA HIS A 122 14.34 7.28 9.40
C HIS A 122 15.78 6.97 9.84
N ASP A 123 15.96 5.92 10.64
CA ASP A 123 17.27 5.48 11.12
C ASP A 123 18.15 4.93 9.97
N LEU A 124 17.53 4.25 8.99
CA LEU A 124 18.20 3.77 7.78
C LEU A 124 18.68 4.90 6.87
N GLY A 125 18.10 6.11 6.94
CA GLY A 125 18.63 7.29 6.27
C GLY A 125 20.09 7.63 6.65
N SER A 126 20.56 7.07 7.78
CA SER A 126 21.96 7.17 8.25
C SER A 126 22.83 5.96 7.87
N SER A 127 22.26 4.92 7.24
CA SER A 127 22.90 3.66 6.87
C SER A 127 22.97 3.49 5.36
N ASN A 128 24.05 2.90 4.83
CA ASN A 128 24.25 2.68 3.39
C ASN A 128 23.36 1.56 2.80
N THR A 129 22.26 1.20 3.48
CA THR A 129 21.32 0.15 3.08
C THR A 129 20.12 0.78 2.39
N GLN A 130 20.10 0.75 1.06
CA GLN A 130 19.06 1.43 0.28
C GLN A 130 17.75 0.63 0.23
N GLU A 131 16.64 1.31 0.57
CA GLU A 131 15.27 0.88 0.26
C GLU A 131 15.06 0.80 -1.26
N VAL A 132 14.11 -0.04 -1.69
CA VAL A 132 13.73 -0.12 -3.10
C VAL A 132 13.07 1.20 -3.51
N GLN A 133 13.63 1.84 -4.56
CA GLN A 133 13.16 3.14 -5.05
C GLN A 133 11.82 3.05 -5.79
N ALA A 134 11.58 1.95 -6.51
CA ALA A 134 10.34 1.72 -7.21
C ALA A 134 9.22 1.34 -6.21
N LEU A 135 8.07 1.99 -6.31
CA LEU A 135 6.92 1.74 -5.46
C LEU A 135 5.93 0.83 -6.16
N ARG A 136 5.73 -0.36 -5.60
CA ARG A 136 4.69 -1.28 -6.06
C ARG A 136 3.41 -1.02 -5.28
N LEU A 137 2.34 -0.69 -6.00
CA LEU A 137 1.02 -0.36 -5.48
C LEU A 137 0.05 -1.47 -5.91
N VAL A 138 -0.56 -2.14 -4.93
CA VAL A 138 -1.56 -3.18 -5.20
C VAL A 138 -2.95 -2.57 -5.20
N LYS A 139 -3.74 -2.90 -6.22
CA LYS A 139 -5.12 -2.40 -6.32
C LYS A 139 -5.97 -3.00 -5.22
N PHE A 140 -6.69 -2.15 -4.49
CA PHE A 140 -7.60 -2.55 -3.44
C PHE A 140 -8.94 -1.85 -3.62
N GLN A 141 -10.04 -2.62 -3.67
CA GLN A 141 -11.39 -2.10 -3.90
C GLN A 141 -11.50 -1.10 -5.08
N ASP A 142 -10.84 -1.44 -6.19
CA ASP A 142 -10.77 -0.63 -7.41
C ASP A 142 -9.84 0.60 -7.36
N THR A 143 -9.15 0.83 -6.25
CA THR A 143 -8.31 2.01 -6.02
C THR A 143 -6.84 1.63 -5.82
N TYR A 144 -5.93 2.50 -6.27
CA TYR A 144 -4.51 2.42 -5.93
C TYR A 144 -4.18 3.51 -4.91
N TYR A 145 -3.42 3.15 -3.88
CA TYR A 145 -2.93 4.08 -2.88
C TYR A 145 -1.42 4.19 -2.97
N ALA A 146 -0.89 5.40 -2.86
CA ALA A 146 0.53 5.67 -2.74
C ALA A 146 0.84 6.19 -1.32
N PRO A 147 1.96 5.77 -0.71
CA PRO A 147 2.36 6.28 0.60
C PRO A 147 2.94 7.69 0.43
N VAL A 148 2.33 8.68 1.08
CA VAL A 148 2.77 10.08 1.03
C VAL A 148 3.02 10.61 2.42
N SER A 149 4.11 11.37 2.58
CA SER A 149 4.39 12.09 3.82
C SER A 149 4.86 13.52 3.55
N VAL A 150 4.50 14.40 4.46
CA VAL A 150 4.82 15.83 4.42
C VAL A 150 5.18 16.26 5.84
N GLY A 151 6.42 16.71 6.04
CA GLY A 151 6.92 17.09 7.37
C GLY A 151 6.70 16.02 8.43
N GLU A 152 5.94 16.36 9.47
CA GLU A 152 5.64 15.48 10.61
C GLU A 152 4.31 14.70 10.46
N SER A 153 3.71 14.67 9.27
CA SER A 153 2.39 14.02 9.07
C SER A 153 2.39 12.52 9.34
N GLY A 154 3.56 11.87 9.34
CA GLY A 154 3.65 10.42 9.14
C GLY A 154 3.24 10.04 7.71
N VAL A 155 3.20 8.74 7.41
CA VAL A 155 2.80 8.25 6.08
C VAL A 155 1.28 8.05 6.02
N HIS A 156 0.66 8.74 5.08
CA HIS A 156 -0.75 8.63 4.73
C HIS A 156 -0.93 8.01 3.33
N PRO A 157 -1.95 7.18 3.14
CA PRO A 157 -2.30 6.67 1.82
C PRO A 157 -3.01 7.77 1.00
N PHE A 158 -2.47 8.08 -0.18
CA PHE A 158 -3.09 9.01 -1.13
C PHE A 158 -3.65 8.19 -2.29
N VAL A 159 -4.87 8.49 -2.73
CA VAL A 159 -5.44 7.88 -3.93
C VAL A 159 -4.64 8.32 -5.14
N VAL A 160 -4.18 7.36 -5.94
CA VAL A 160 -3.52 7.61 -7.21
C VAL A 160 -4.59 7.94 -8.24
N ASP A 161 -4.77 9.23 -8.52
CA ASP A 161 -5.78 9.74 -9.45
C ASP A 161 -5.09 10.42 -10.65
N THR A 162 -5.05 9.71 -11.77
CA THR A 162 -4.50 10.25 -13.02
C THR A 162 -5.39 11.29 -13.70
N GLY A 163 -6.67 11.38 -13.32
CA GLY A 163 -7.61 12.40 -13.78
C GLY A 163 -7.49 13.71 -12.99
N ALA A 164 -7.08 13.65 -11.73
CA ALA A 164 -6.78 14.84 -10.93
C ALA A 164 -5.55 15.57 -11.50
N THR A 165 -5.71 16.85 -11.84
CA THR A 165 -4.61 17.65 -12.41
C THR A 165 -3.48 17.87 -11.40
N THR A 166 -3.80 17.95 -10.11
CA THR A 166 -2.86 18.33 -9.06
C THR A 166 -3.08 17.51 -7.80
N VAL A 167 -2.08 17.47 -6.92
CA VAL A 167 -2.22 16.94 -5.56
C VAL A 167 -3.35 17.66 -4.83
N VAL A 168 -4.19 16.90 -4.12
CA VAL A 168 -5.26 17.42 -3.25
C VAL A 168 -5.01 16.96 -1.82
N VAL A 169 -5.09 17.88 -0.87
CA VAL A 169 -4.94 17.60 0.57
C VAL A 169 -6.04 18.29 1.37
N ASN A 170 -6.49 17.70 2.46
CA ASN A 170 -7.44 18.37 3.34
C ASN A 170 -6.73 19.20 4.43
N ASP A 171 -7.49 20.06 5.10
CA ASP A 171 -6.99 20.94 6.15
C ASP A 171 -6.42 20.16 7.35
N ASP A 172 -7.01 19.01 7.69
CA ASP A 172 -6.56 18.16 8.81
C ASP A 172 -5.17 17.55 8.54
N PHE A 173 -4.93 17.06 7.32
CA PHE A 173 -3.61 16.57 6.90
C PHE A 173 -2.56 17.67 6.97
N LEU A 174 -2.87 18.89 6.52
CA LEU A 174 -1.95 20.02 6.60
C LEU A 174 -1.65 20.43 8.04
N ALA A 175 -2.64 20.40 8.92
CA ALA A 175 -2.46 20.68 10.34
C ALA A 175 -1.54 19.63 10.99
N ALA A 176 -1.73 18.35 10.67
CA ALA A 176 -0.90 17.25 11.16
C ALA A 176 0.55 17.33 10.65
N ALA A 177 0.74 17.77 9.40
CA ALA A 177 2.06 17.91 8.79
C ALA A 177 2.98 18.92 9.50
N LYS A 178 2.40 19.91 10.20
CA LYS A 178 3.11 21.02 10.89
C LYS A 178 4.13 21.75 10.01
N ILE A 179 3.94 21.75 8.70
CA ILE A 179 4.86 22.40 7.76
C ILE A 179 4.44 23.84 7.43
N PRO A 180 5.40 24.73 7.13
CA PRO A 180 5.11 25.93 6.38
C PRO A 180 4.71 25.54 4.94
N TYR A 181 3.56 26.01 4.49
CA TYR A 181 3.18 26.02 3.08
C TYR A 181 2.86 27.47 2.67
N LYS A 182 3.06 27.79 1.39
CA LYS A 182 2.72 29.11 0.87
C LYS A 182 1.38 29.07 0.16
N THR A 183 0.43 29.91 0.57
CA THR A 183 -0.79 30.11 -0.22
C THR A 183 -0.47 30.91 -1.49
N ILE A 184 -0.76 30.31 -2.64
CA ILE A 184 -0.63 30.94 -3.96
C ILE A 184 -1.93 31.67 -4.30
N ARG A 185 -3.08 31.00 -4.09
CA ARG A 185 -4.40 31.53 -4.45
C ARG A 185 -5.42 31.19 -3.36
N MET A 186 -6.05 32.21 -2.78
CA MET A 186 -7.04 32.08 -1.69
C MET A 186 -8.41 31.60 -2.14
N GLN A 187 -8.76 31.82 -3.42
CA GLN A 187 -10.05 31.43 -3.99
C GLN A 187 -9.81 30.68 -5.30
N ALA A 188 -9.90 29.36 -5.25
CA ALA A 188 -9.78 28.45 -6.37
C ALA A 188 -10.89 27.39 -6.28
N GLU A 189 -10.98 26.56 -7.30
CA GLU A 189 -11.91 25.44 -7.37
C GLU A 189 -11.12 24.14 -7.55
N ALA A 190 -11.47 23.11 -6.79
CA ALA A 190 -10.94 21.77 -6.95
C ALA A 190 -12.03 20.84 -7.48
N GLN A 191 -11.72 20.07 -8.51
CA GLN A 191 -12.55 18.95 -8.94
C GLN A 191 -12.15 17.72 -8.15
N LEU A 192 -13.11 17.12 -7.45
CA LEU A 192 -12.92 15.90 -6.67
C LEU A 192 -13.05 14.65 -7.56
N ALA A 193 -12.60 13.50 -7.06
CA ALA A 193 -12.67 12.21 -7.77
C ALA A 193 -14.10 11.82 -8.18
N ASP A 194 -15.12 12.24 -7.41
CA ASP A 194 -16.55 12.02 -7.72
C ASP A 194 -17.15 13.06 -8.69
N GLY A 195 -16.33 13.95 -9.24
CA GLY A 195 -16.72 14.98 -10.19
C GLY A 195 -17.30 16.25 -9.57
N ARG A 196 -17.49 16.32 -8.24
CA ARG A 196 -17.91 17.55 -7.56
C ARG A 196 -16.84 18.62 -7.67
N VAL A 197 -17.28 19.89 -7.69
CA VAL A 197 -16.40 21.05 -7.60
C VAL A 197 -16.59 21.71 -6.24
N VAL A 198 -15.49 21.91 -5.52
CA VAL A 198 -15.49 22.52 -4.18
C VAL A 198 -14.59 23.75 -4.15
N GLY A 199 -14.95 24.70 -3.28
CA GLY A 199 -14.08 25.83 -2.96
C GLY A 199 -12.78 25.34 -2.34
N ALA A 200 -11.66 25.81 -2.86
CA ALA A 200 -10.33 25.37 -2.48
C ALA A 200 -9.33 26.53 -2.48
N ARG A 201 -8.16 26.26 -1.90
CA ARG A 201 -6.99 27.16 -1.94
C ARG A 201 -5.87 26.46 -2.69
N GLU A 202 -5.18 27.21 -3.54
CA GLU A 202 -3.94 26.73 -4.17
C GLU A 202 -2.78 27.04 -3.24
N ILE A 203 -1.99 26.01 -2.91
CA ILE A 203 -0.84 26.10 -2.02
C ILE A 203 0.41 25.52 -2.69
N LEU A 204 1.57 25.90 -2.17
CA LEU A 204 2.87 25.32 -2.49
C LEU A 204 3.41 24.60 -1.27
N ILE A 205 3.56 23.27 -1.39
CA ILE A 205 4.22 22.43 -0.41
C ILE A 205 5.71 22.38 -0.77
N ASP A 206 6.57 22.74 0.17
CA ASP A 206 8.01 22.84 -0.09
C ASP A 206 8.64 21.48 -0.39
N HIS A 207 8.33 20.49 0.44
CA HIS A 207 8.84 19.12 0.36
C HIS A 207 7.68 18.14 0.59
N LEU A 208 7.46 17.25 -0.38
CA LEU A 208 6.48 16.16 -0.28
C LEU A 208 7.16 14.86 -0.70
N LYS A 209 7.03 13.81 0.09
CA LYS A 209 7.58 12.50 -0.24
C LYS A 209 6.49 11.57 -0.76
N VAL A 210 6.76 10.89 -1.86
CA VAL A 210 5.97 9.75 -2.35
C VAL A 210 6.85 8.52 -2.20
N GLY A 211 6.57 7.73 -1.16
CA GLY A 211 7.47 6.71 -0.67
C GLY A 211 8.88 7.24 -0.41
N PRO A 212 9.94 6.64 -0.99
CA PRO A 212 11.32 7.10 -0.79
C PRO A 212 11.66 8.36 -1.59
N MET A 213 10.85 8.75 -2.60
CA MET A 213 11.16 9.85 -3.49
C MET A 213 10.69 11.18 -2.91
N GLU A 214 11.59 12.16 -2.87
CA GLU A 214 11.26 13.53 -2.49
C GLU A 214 10.95 14.41 -3.71
N LEU A 215 9.80 15.07 -3.66
CA LEU A 215 9.34 16.06 -4.63
C LEU A 215 9.42 17.45 -4.00
N ASN A 216 9.99 18.40 -4.74
CA ASN A 216 10.19 19.77 -4.29
C ASN A 216 9.17 20.71 -4.93
N LYS A 217 8.70 21.71 -4.16
CA LYS A 217 7.80 22.77 -4.64
C LYS A 217 6.56 22.21 -5.33
N VAL A 218 5.90 21.27 -4.67
CA VAL A 218 4.70 20.61 -5.16
C VAL A 218 3.51 21.54 -5.02
N LYS A 219 2.89 21.88 -6.15
CA LYS A 219 1.59 22.57 -6.13
C LYS A 219 0.52 21.60 -5.65
N ALA A 220 -0.32 22.06 -4.75
CA ALA A 220 -1.44 21.30 -4.24
C ALA A 220 -2.67 22.20 -4.08
N MET A 221 -3.83 21.57 -4.11
CA MET A 221 -5.10 22.18 -3.74
C MET A 221 -5.47 21.72 -2.35
N THR A 222 -5.98 22.64 -1.53
CA THR A 222 -6.50 22.29 -0.22
C THR A 222 -7.93 22.74 -0.01
N CYS A 223 -8.71 21.87 0.62
CA CYS A 223 -10.12 22.09 0.93
C CYS A 223 -10.46 21.44 2.28
N GLN A 224 -11.60 21.80 2.87
CA GLN A 224 -11.95 21.33 4.22
C GLN A 224 -12.17 19.81 4.31
N SER A 225 -12.84 19.23 3.31
CA SER A 225 -13.25 17.82 3.34
C SER A 225 -13.06 17.18 1.96
N CYS A 226 -11.80 17.09 1.55
CA CYS A 226 -11.39 16.34 0.36
C CYS A 226 -10.66 15.06 0.76
N GLU A 227 -10.75 14.09 -0.13
CA GLU A 227 -9.85 12.95 -0.15
C GLU A 227 -8.43 13.40 -0.49
N LEU A 228 -7.44 12.64 0.00
CA LEU A 228 -6.03 12.88 -0.31
C LEU A 228 -5.73 12.27 -1.69
N LEU A 229 -5.46 13.12 -2.68
CA LEU A 229 -5.22 12.71 -4.05
C LEU A 229 -3.78 12.97 -4.46
N LEU A 230 -3.14 11.97 -5.07
CA LEU A 230 -1.87 12.11 -5.77
C LEU A 230 -2.16 12.33 -7.26
N GLY A 231 -2.25 13.60 -7.66
CA GLY A 231 -2.61 13.98 -9.03
C GLY A 231 -1.46 13.92 -10.03
N ALA A 232 -1.79 14.19 -11.29
CA ALA A 232 -0.90 14.11 -12.45
C ALA A 232 0.40 14.92 -12.30
N ASN A 233 0.37 16.08 -11.63
CA ASN A 233 1.56 16.91 -11.43
C ASN A 233 2.64 16.26 -10.55
N ALA A 234 2.25 15.41 -9.59
CA ALA A 234 3.19 14.65 -8.77
C ALA A 234 3.52 13.32 -9.45
N LEU A 235 2.51 12.65 -10.04
CA LEU A 235 2.70 11.41 -10.78
C LEU A 235 3.63 11.55 -11.99
N SER A 236 3.73 12.74 -12.60
CA SER A 236 4.66 13.00 -13.72
C SER A 236 6.13 12.88 -13.34
N ALA A 237 6.48 12.76 -12.06
CA ALA A 237 7.83 12.43 -11.60
C ALA A 237 8.17 10.93 -11.73
N PHE A 238 7.20 10.10 -12.13
CA PHE A 238 7.32 8.65 -12.20
C PHE A 238 6.93 8.11 -13.58
N THR A 239 7.59 7.01 -13.96
CA THR A 239 7.04 6.07 -14.95
C THR A 239 6.11 5.10 -14.23
N MET A 240 4.82 5.11 -14.58
CA MET A 240 3.84 4.16 -14.05
C MET A 240 3.69 2.98 -15.02
N THR A 241 3.93 1.76 -14.55
CA THR A 241 3.69 0.53 -15.32
C THR A 241 2.61 -0.33 -14.66
N MET A 242 1.70 -0.85 -15.48
CA MET A 242 0.60 -1.71 -15.03
C MET A 242 0.94 -3.17 -15.33
N SER A 243 0.65 -4.05 -14.38
CA SER A 243 0.84 -5.50 -14.53
C SER A 243 -0.20 -6.26 -13.73
N GLN A 244 -0.27 -7.57 -13.97
CA GLN A 244 -1.10 -8.46 -13.17
C GLN A 244 -0.25 -9.60 -12.63
N VAL A 245 -0.27 -9.79 -11.31
CA VAL A 245 0.53 -10.82 -10.62
C VAL A 245 -0.44 -11.72 -9.85
N LYS A 246 -0.50 -13.00 -10.21
CA LYS A 246 -1.47 -13.98 -9.65
C LYS A 246 -2.94 -13.50 -9.73
N GLY A 247 -3.28 -12.74 -10.76
CA GLY A 247 -4.62 -12.17 -10.92
C GLY A 247 -4.93 -11.05 -9.92
N VAL A 248 -3.89 -10.37 -9.43
CA VAL A 248 -3.97 -9.14 -8.65
C VAL A 248 -3.40 -8.02 -9.51
N ASP A 249 -4.12 -6.91 -9.64
CA ASP A 249 -3.69 -5.77 -10.44
C ASP A 249 -2.66 -4.94 -9.65
N VAL A 250 -1.57 -4.60 -10.31
CA VAL A 250 -0.41 -3.94 -9.70
C VAL A 250 0.04 -2.78 -10.58
N ALA A 251 0.21 -1.62 -9.97
CA ALA A 251 0.91 -0.49 -10.56
C ALA A 251 2.32 -0.38 -9.94
N THR A 252 3.33 -0.08 -10.74
CA THR A 252 4.67 0.23 -10.25
C THR A 252 5.04 1.65 -10.64
N LEU A 253 5.32 2.51 -9.66
CA LEU A 253 5.86 3.85 -9.87
C LEU A 253 7.38 3.80 -9.77
N THR A 254 8.06 4.04 -10.89
CA THR A 254 9.52 4.14 -10.94
C THR A 254 9.93 5.60 -11.09
N PRO A 255 10.69 6.17 -10.15
CA PRO A 255 11.10 7.57 -10.24
C PRO A 255 11.98 7.83 -11.46
N HIS A 256 11.84 9.00 -12.07
CA HIS A 256 12.85 9.50 -13.02
C HIS A 256 14.14 9.82 -12.25
N GLY A 257 15.28 9.31 -12.74
CA GLY A 257 16.59 9.55 -12.15
C GLY A 257 17.11 10.97 -12.38
#